data_AF-A0A1H0S8R7-F1
#
_entry.id   AF-A0A1H0S8R7-F1
#
_cell.length_a   1.000
_cell.length_b   1.000
_cell.length_c   1.000
_cell.angle_alpha   90.00
_cell.angle_beta   90.00
_cell.angle_gamma   90.00
#
_symmetry.space_group_name_H-M   'P 1'
#
loop_
_entity.id
_entity.type
_entity.pdbx_description
1 polymer ?
#
loop_
_entity_poly.entity_id
_entity_poly.type
_entity_poly.pdbx_seq_one_letter_code
_entity_poly.pdbx_strand_id
1 'polypeptide(L)'
;MSEIKFWEGKEWQNHIEKLLKLHYPLGDYVPIPDKDGGDKGIEGFSRDGRCFQCYAAEEPLTIEELYNKQRRKISNDIKKFKNNQKELSSFFGPTKITRWIFVVPRHETNKIVAHAEKKLKK
;
A
#
# COMPACT_ATOMS: atom_id res chain seq x y z
N MET A 1 -20.35 -6.65 21.26
CA MET A 1 -19.69 -7.13 20.03
C MET A 1 -19.37 -5.91 19.20
N SER A 2 -18.10 -5.67 18.85
CA SER A 2 -17.76 -4.56 17.96
C SER A 2 -18.28 -4.88 16.56
N GLU A 3 -19.05 -3.96 15.96
CA GLU A 3 -19.44 -4.08 14.56
C GLU A 3 -18.20 -4.18 13.67
N ILE A 4 -18.19 -5.13 12.73
CA ILE A 4 -17.12 -5.23 11.75
C ILE A 4 -17.29 -4.03 10.80
N LYS A 5 -16.43 -3.03 10.97
CA LYS A 5 -16.37 -1.91 10.03
C LYS A 5 -15.72 -2.37 8.72
N PHE A 6 -16.49 -2.31 7.64
CA PHE A 6 -15.95 -2.40 6.29
C PHE A 6 -15.51 -1.01 5.82
N TRP A 7 -14.41 -0.97 5.09
CA TRP A 7 -13.80 0.28 4.63
C TRP A 7 -13.92 0.39 3.12
N GLU A 8 -14.33 1.55 2.63
CA GLU A 8 -14.16 1.88 1.22
C GLU A 8 -12.70 2.19 0.92
N GLY A 9 -12.28 1.97 -0.34
CA GLY A 9 -10.88 2.15 -0.76
C GLY A 9 -10.32 3.53 -0.42
N LYS A 10 -11.04 4.60 -0.77
CA LYS A 10 -10.60 5.99 -0.50
C LYS A 10 -10.70 6.35 0.98
N GLU A 11 -11.69 5.83 1.69
CA GLU A 11 -11.82 6.04 3.13
C GLU A 11 -10.63 5.42 3.88
N TRP A 12 -10.25 4.19 3.52
CA TRP A 12 -9.08 3.51 4.08
C TRP A 12 -7.79 4.27 3.79
N GLN A 13 -7.57 4.69 2.54
CA GLN A 13 -6.42 5.49 2.16
C GLN A 13 -6.32 6.78 3.00
N ASN A 14 -7.41 7.54 3.10
CA ASN A 14 -7.46 8.77 3.89
C ASN A 14 -7.19 8.53 5.38
N HIS A 15 -7.69 7.41 5.92
CA HIS A 15 -7.46 7.03 7.32
C HIS A 15 -5.98 6.71 7.56
N ILE A 16 -5.38 5.86 6.72
CA ILE A 16 -3.97 5.50 6.83
C ILE A 16 -3.06 6.70 6.62
N GLU A 17 -3.36 7.59 5.66
CA GLU A 17 -2.55 8.79 5.44
C GLU A 17 -2.51 9.69 6.68
N LYS A 18 -3.64 9.83 7.41
CA LYS A 18 -3.67 10.56 8.69
C LYS A 18 -2.77 9.88 9.74
N LEU A 19 -2.83 8.55 9.84
CA LEU A 19 -1.97 7.81 10.78
C LEU A 19 -0.48 7.94 10.43
N LEU A 20 -0.14 7.89 9.14
CA LEU A 20 1.25 8.06 8.69
C LEU A 20 1.76 9.48 9.01
N LYS A 21 0.96 10.51 8.78
CA LYS A 21 1.31 11.90 9.17
C LYS A 21 1.51 12.09 10.68
N LEU A 22 0.81 11.30 11.51
CA LEU A 22 1.00 11.30 12.95
C LEU A 22 2.20 10.48 13.41
N HIS A 23 2.50 9.38 12.69
CA HIS A 23 3.59 8.47 13.02
C HIS A 23 4.96 9.05 12.69
N TYR A 24 5.08 9.72 11.56
CA TYR A 24 6.35 10.27 11.08
C TYR A 24 6.59 11.70 11.60
N PRO A 25 7.86 12.08 11.84
CA PRO A 25 8.22 13.48 12.07
C PRO A 25 7.71 14.40 10.95
N LEU A 26 7.51 15.67 11.29
CA LEU A 26 7.03 16.66 10.32
C LEU A 26 8.00 16.77 9.14
N GLY A 27 7.51 16.47 7.94
CA GLY A 27 8.28 16.49 6.69
C GLY A 27 8.86 15.14 6.25
N ASP A 28 8.80 14.12 7.11
CA ASP A 28 9.37 12.80 6.79
C ASP A 28 8.42 11.92 5.98
N TYR A 29 7.10 12.07 6.15
CA TYR A 29 6.12 11.43 5.28
C TYR A 29 5.70 12.38 4.15
N VAL A 30 5.77 11.88 2.92
CA VAL A 30 5.42 12.60 1.70
C VAL A 30 4.29 11.84 0.98
N PRO A 31 3.04 12.37 0.98
CA PRO A 31 1.97 11.79 0.19
C PRO A 31 2.20 12.05 -1.30
N ILE A 32 1.75 11.14 -2.16
CA ILE A 32 1.75 11.32 -3.62
C ILE A 32 0.32 11.61 -4.07
N PRO A 33 0.01 12.84 -4.53
CA PRO A 33 -1.31 13.17 -5.03
C PRO A 33 -1.67 12.36 -6.28
N ASP A 34 -2.89 11.83 -6.32
CA ASP A 34 -3.42 11.01 -7.43
C ASP A 34 -4.28 11.81 -8.43
N LYS A 35 -4.64 13.05 -8.08
CA LYS A 35 -5.60 13.88 -8.83
C LYS A 35 -5.11 14.35 -10.20
N ASP A 36 -3.80 14.45 -10.40
CA ASP A 36 -3.19 14.84 -11.67
C ASP A 36 -2.05 13.87 -12.01
N GLY A 37 -2.18 13.12 -13.11
CA GLY A 37 -1.18 12.15 -13.55
C GLY A 37 -1.14 10.79 -12.82
N GLY A 38 -1.93 10.60 -11.76
CA GLY A 38 -2.03 9.37 -10.97
C GLY A 38 -0.85 9.11 -10.02
N ASP A 39 -1.03 8.19 -9.08
CA ASP A 39 -0.09 7.89 -7.99
C ASP A 39 1.02 6.87 -8.34
N LYS A 40 0.98 6.35 -9.57
CA LYS A 40 1.86 5.28 -10.07
C LYS A 40 1.86 4.01 -9.21
N GLY A 41 0.82 3.82 -8.41
CA GLY A 41 0.62 2.67 -7.54
C GLY A 41 1.38 2.74 -6.21
N ILE A 42 1.53 3.95 -5.63
CA ILE A 42 1.86 4.16 -4.22
C ILE A 42 1.16 5.42 -3.68
N GLU A 43 0.65 5.36 -2.46
CA GLU A 43 -0.05 6.49 -1.82
C GLU A 43 0.92 7.55 -1.27
N GLY A 44 2.15 7.14 -1.00
CA GLY A 44 3.18 7.99 -0.40
C GLY A 44 4.42 7.21 0.00
N PHE A 45 5.43 7.96 0.44
CA PHE A 45 6.68 7.40 0.93
C PHE A 45 7.20 8.19 2.13
N SER A 46 8.16 7.59 2.81
CA SER A 46 8.86 8.18 3.94
C SER A 46 10.33 8.39 3.62
N ARG A 47 10.94 9.42 4.20
CA ARG A 47 12.36 9.77 4.00
C ARG A 47 13.33 8.69 4.49
N ASP A 48 12.86 7.78 5.34
CA ASP A 48 13.61 6.62 5.82
C ASP A 48 13.48 5.37 4.92
N GLY A 49 12.91 5.52 3.72
CA GLY A 49 12.99 4.52 2.66
C GLY A 49 11.84 3.50 2.63
N ARG A 50 10.67 3.82 3.20
CA ARG A 50 9.46 3.00 3.05
C ARG A 50 8.46 3.67 2.10
N CYS A 51 7.85 2.90 1.22
CA CYS A 51 6.69 3.32 0.43
C CYS A 51 5.43 2.52 0.81
N PHE A 52 4.28 3.15 0.67
CA PHE A 52 3.00 2.62 1.16
C PHE A 52 2.01 2.49 0.02
N GLN A 53 1.34 1.33 -0.06
CA GLN A 53 0.17 1.11 -0.91
C GLN A 53 -0.99 0.70 -0.03
N CYS A 54 -2.09 1.46 -0.08
CA CYS A 54 -3.31 1.11 0.62
C CYS A 54 -4.20 0.21 -0.25
N TYR A 55 -4.89 -0.73 0.38
CA TYR A 55 -5.92 -1.52 -0.28
C TYR A 55 -7.00 -1.97 0.71
N ALA A 56 -8.23 -1.53 0.47
CA ALA A 56 -9.43 -2.12 1.05
C ALA A 56 -10.19 -2.87 -0.05
N ALA A 57 -10.51 -4.14 0.20
CA ALA A 57 -11.31 -4.92 -0.73
C ALA A 57 -12.79 -4.58 -0.53
N GLU A 58 -13.58 -4.60 -1.61
CA GLU A 58 -15.05 -4.48 -1.50
C GLU A 58 -15.62 -5.70 -0.79
N GLU A 59 -16.32 -5.42 0.31
CA GLU A 59 -16.90 -6.36 1.27
C GLU A 59 -18.42 -6.52 1.03
N PRO A 60 -19.04 -7.61 1.52
CA PRO A 60 -18.47 -8.69 2.33
C PRO A 60 -17.72 -9.76 1.50
N LEU A 61 -16.66 -10.33 2.07
CA LEU A 61 -15.85 -11.40 1.47
C LEU A 61 -15.57 -12.53 2.44
N THR A 62 -15.55 -13.75 1.89
CA THR A 62 -14.92 -14.89 2.54
C THR A 62 -13.41 -14.70 2.64
N ILE A 63 -12.76 -15.48 3.53
CA ILE A 63 -11.30 -15.49 3.68
C ILE A 63 -10.60 -15.82 2.35
N GLU A 64 -11.18 -16.72 1.54
CA GLU A 64 -10.61 -17.11 0.25
C GLU A 64 -10.72 -16.01 -0.79
N GLU A 65 -11.87 -15.33 -0.91
CA GLU A 65 -12.03 -14.21 -1.83
C GLU A 65 -11.14 -13.03 -1.46
N LEU A 66 -11.07 -12.71 -0.16
CA LEU A 66 -10.17 -11.67 0.36
C LEU A 66 -8.71 -12.00 0.02
N TYR A 67 -8.29 -13.24 0.26
CA TYR A 67 -6.95 -13.71 -0.10
C TYR A 67 -6.68 -13.54 -1.61
N ASN A 68 -7.59 -13.99 -2.47
CA ASN A 68 -7.42 -13.92 -3.92
C ASN A 68 -7.31 -12.46 -4.40
N LYS A 69 -8.16 -11.58 -3.87
CA LYS A 69 -8.13 -10.14 -4.15
C LYS A 69 -6.81 -9.49 -3.72
N GLN A 70 -6.38 -9.70 -2.47
CA GLN A 70 -5.13 -9.16 -1.92
C GLN A 70 -3.90 -9.71 -2.67
N ARG A 71 -3.85 -11.02 -2.92
CA ARG A 71 -2.76 -11.70 -3.65
C ARG A 71 -2.57 -11.10 -5.05
N ARG A 72 -3.67 -10.87 -5.76
CA ARG A 72 -3.67 -10.26 -7.09
C ARG A 72 -3.18 -8.81 -7.01
N LYS A 73 -3.67 -8.04 -6.04
CA LYS A 73 -3.27 -6.65 -5.80
C LYS A 73 -1.76 -6.52 -5.54
N ILE A 74 -1.21 -7.29 -4.58
CA ILE A 74 0.24 -7.34 -4.32
C ILE A 74 1.03 -7.64 -5.59
N SER A 75 0.61 -8.65 -6.36
CA SER A 75 1.32 -9.05 -7.58
C SER A 75 1.33 -7.96 -8.64
N ASN A 76 0.19 -7.29 -8.83
CA ASN A 76 0.01 -6.26 -9.83
C ASN A 76 0.74 -4.98 -9.44
N ASP A 77 0.63 -4.57 -8.17
CA ASP A 77 1.21 -3.32 -7.70
C ASP A 77 2.73 -3.40 -7.61
N ILE A 78 3.31 -4.52 -7.16
CA ILE A 78 4.77 -4.71 -7.22
C ILE A 78 5.26 -4.65 -8.68
N LYS A 79 4.52 -5.22 -9.63
CA LYS A 79 4.87 -5.12 -11.06
C LYS A 79 4.82 -3.68 -11.55
N LYS A 80 3.78 -2.93 -11.19
CA LYS A 80 3.65 -1.49 -11.52
C LYS A 80 4.77 -0.68 -10.89
N PHE A 81 5.07 -0.90 -9.62
CA PHE A 81 6.14 -0.24 -8.88
C PHE A 81 7.50 -0.43 -9.57
N LYS A 82 7.82 -1.67 -9.99
CA LYS A 82 9.04 -1.95 -10.77
C LYS A 82 9.03 -1.26 -12.14
N ASN A 83 7.90 -1.32 -12.85
CA ASN A 83 7.79 -0.72 -14.20
C ASN A 83 7.90 0.81 -14.19
N ASN A 84 7.42 1.46 -13.13
CA ASN A 84 7.41 2.91 -12.99
C ASN A 84 8.67 3.46 -12.30
N GLN A 85 9.73 2.66 -12.14
CA GLN A 85 10.93 3.02 -11.38
C GLN A 85 11.53 4.39 -11.78
N LYS A 86 11.57 4.71 -13.09
CA LYS A 86 12.12 5.99 -13.57
C LYS A 86 11.34 7.19 -13.05
N GLU A 87 10.02 7.11 -13.13
CA GLU A 87 9.13 8.18 -12.68
C GLU A 87 9.10 8.27 -11.15
N LEU A 88 9.00 7.12 -10.48
CA LEU A 88 9.03 7.05 -9.02
C LEU A 88 10.35 7.59 -8.43
N SER A 89 11.49 7.37 -9.11
CA SER A 89 12.77 7.95 -8.70
C SER A 89 12.74 9.48 -8.68
N SER A 90 11.97 10.11 -9.58
CA SER A 90 11.82 11.57 -9.58
C SER A 90 11.03 12.07 -8.37
N PHE A 91 10.07 11.26 -7.86
CA PHE A 91 9.29 11.59 -6.66
C PHE A 91 10.13 11.41 -5.38
N PHE A 92 10.94 10.36 -5.32
CA PHE A 92 11.73 10.04 -4.13
C PHE A 92 12.92 10.97 -3.92
N GLY A 93 13.42 11.61 -4.99
CA GLY A 93 14.62 12.43 -4.93
C GLY A 93 15.81 11.63 -4.41
N PRO A 94 16.50 12.06 -3.34
CA PRO A 94 17.64 11.34 -2.79
C PRO A 94 17.25 10.09 -1.99
N THR A 95 15.96 9.88 -1.69
CA THR A 95 15.51 8.79 -0.82
C THR A 95 15.57 7.45 -1.55
N LYS A 96 16.35 6.50 -1.05
CA LYS A 96 16.36 5.12 -1.53
C LYS A 96 15.24 4.31 -0.85
N ILE A 97 14.27 3.85 -1.64
CA ILE A 97 13.23 2.95 -1.14
C ILE A 97 13.80 1.54 -0.97
N THR A 98 13.66 0.99 0.24
CA THR A 98 14.11 -0.37 0.61
C THR A 98 12.96 -1.26 1.04
N ARG A 99 11.78 -0.69 1.31
CA ARG A 99 10.59 -1.43 1.75
C ARG A 99 9.34 -0.92 1.04
N TRP A 100 8.57 -1.86 0.48
CA TRP A 100 7.22 -1.61 -0.02
C TRP A 100 6.21 -2.24 0.95
N ILE A 101 5.28 -1.43 1.44
CA ILE A 101 4.37 -1.79 2.53
C ILE A 101 2.93 -1.82 2.01
N PHE A 102 2.30 -2.98 2.11
CA PHE A 102 0.91 -3.19 1.75
C PHE A 102 0.00 -3.03 2.97
N VAL A 103 -0.81 -1.99 2.99
CA VAL A 103 -1.63 -1.63 4.16
C VAL A 103 -3.08 -2.00 3.90
N VAL A 104 -3.60 -2.97 4.66
CA VAL A 104 -4.95 -3.54 4.49
C VAL A 104 -5.73 -3.51 5.81
N PRO A 105 -7.06 -3.30 5.78
CA PRO A 105 -7.89 -3.27 6.98
C PRO A 105 -8.17 -4.67 7.55
N ARG A 106 -8.13 -5.71 6.71
CA ARG A 106 -8.33 -7.11 7.08
C ARG A 106 -7.14 -7.95 6.63
N HIS A 107 -6.56 -8.71 7.55
CA HIS A 107 -5.43 -9.60 7.30
C HIS A 107 -5.68 -10.95 8.00
N GLU A 108 -6.35 -11.87 7.29
CA GLU A 108 -6.99 -13.03 7.94
C GLU A 108 -6.40 -14.39 7.54
N THR A 109 -5.43 -14.42 6.62
CA THR A 109 -4.77 -15.68 6.24
C THR A 109 -3.26 -15.53 6.15
N ASN A 110 -2.53 -16.49 6.71
CA ASN A 110 -1.07 -16.58 6.57
C ASN A 110 -0.62 -16.81 5.11
N LYS A 111 -1.52 -17.26 4.22
CA LYS A 111 -1.21 -17.46 2.80
C LYS A 111 -0.77 -16.16 2.12
N ILE A 112 -1.29 -15.01 2.56
CA ILE A 112 -0.89 -13.72 1.98
C ILE A 112 0.54 -13.34 2.38
N VAL A 113 0.95 -13.65 3.61
CA VAL A 113 2.34 -13.48 4.09
C VAL A 113 3.28 -14.33 3.24
N ALA A 114 2.97 -15.63 3.07
CA ALA A 114 3.75 -16.53 2.23
C ALA A 114 3.84 -16.06 0.77
N HIS A 115 2.77 -15.45 0.24
CA HIS A 115 2.78 -14.87 -1.10
C HIS A 115 3.64 -13.60 -1.19
N ALA A 116 3.57 -12.71 -0.21
CA ALA A 116 4.42 -11.52 -0.14
C ALA A 116 5.91 -11.89 -0.09
N GLU A 117 6.29 -12.87 0.73
CA GLU A 117 7.66 -13.39 0.80
C GLU A 117 8.17 -13.94 -0.54
N LYS A 118 7.30 -14.64 -1.30
CA LYS A 118 7.64 -15.11 -2.65
C LYS A 118 7.88 -13.97 -3.65
N LYS A 119 7.33 -12.78 -3.39
CA LYS A 119 7.54 -11.59 -4.24
C LYS A 119 8.83 -10.84 -3.92
N LEU A 120 9.40 -11.01 -2.72
CA LEU A 120 10.71 -10.44 -2.37
C LEU A 120 11.87 -11.09 -3.12
N LYS A 121 11.75 -12.38 -3.47
CA LYS A 121 12.83 -13.19 -4.07
C LYS A 121 12.96 -13.07 -5.60
N LYS A 122 12.36 -12.06 -6.23
CA LYS A 122 12.36 -11.83 -7.69
C LYS A 122 12.55 -10.36 -7.99
#